data_AF-A0A182KC00-F1
#
_entry.id   AF-A0A182KC00-F1
#
_cell.length_a   1.000
_cell.length_b   1.000
_cell.length_c   1.000
_cell.angle_alpha   90.00
_cell.angle_beta   90.00
_cell.angle_gamma   90.00
#
_symmetry.space_group_name_H-M   'P 1'
#
loop_
_entity.id
_entity.type
_entity.pdbx_description
1 polymer ?
#
loop_
_entity_poly.entity_id
_entity_poly.type
_entity_poly.pdbx_seq_one_letter_code
_entity_poly.pdbx_strand_id
1 'polypeptide(L)'
;MEMLLTYIFTAGDSDLSEVRIGFGPSFSARRDVRFHLYTPLNRADAHVFSIDTVDTLMRSFYNSCHPVRIIIHGWYNNATSLVVQGIKDAYLNAGSYNVIGVDWGVGAGESYFRASQYTIAVGLVVADLVKQLVRSNMAEMERLHLVGHSLGAHIAGNAGYSLKTQQLHVIYGLDPASINFFQDEPDSRLSPDDALYVEVIHTNTQLSGYPAPLGHVDFYMNYGRKQPGCKTDVCSHGRSTEYFIESLGNATKGFWGVGCNDYNEIRQRTCYNIKQQALMGGEYRQKNITAGVYTVETLAESPYAMAYAGTLSNGDDANHEWHITADENGNMRLVSYTVPYELDDVRPKNDFVPERDTRFLLYTASNPEVPHVLRNGDLGSIMSSPFNPNLPTRMIIHGWFGTQDSEINRLTRSALFFGGNYNVIYVDWSVGSLDEFYPNSRQLVYAVAAAASNMLDYLARYVQLNKRDVVVVGHSLGAHVAGNVGKWQSGAIRTIIGLDPALPFFAGDAPDRIKASDADYVEIIHTNGGVLGFMEPIGDADFYPNMGRIQPGCGVDVGGGCAHARAVHFYVESILSRNGFVGQQCESFQNIRDGTCVQTGVSSRMGGEPPNAEGAPEGIFFLQTANGFPFAVGC
;
A
#
# COMPACT_ATOMS: atom_id res chain seq x y z
N MET A 1 11.35 18.49 -8.74
CA MET A 1 11.35 18.74 -7.28
C MET A 1 12.29 19.89 -6.89
N GLU A 2 13.53 19.95 -7.42
CA GLU A 2 14.45 21.09 -7.18
C GLU A 2 13.88 22.45 -7.62
N MET A 3 13.17 22.56 -8.75
CA MET A 3 12.52 23.83 -9.14
C MET A 3 11.35 24.25 -8.22
N LEU A 4 10.71 23.30 -7.53
CA LEU A 4 9.59 23.60 -6.62
C LEU A 4 10.10 24.12 -5.27
N LEU A 5 11.22 23.56 -4.80
CA LEU A 5 11.91 24.01 -3.59
C LEU A 5 12.47 25.44 -3.81
N THR A 6 13.13 25.71 -4.93
CA THR A 6 13.72 27.04 -5.20
C THR A 6 12.68 28.16 -5.29
N TYR A 7 11.45 27.90 -5.77
CA TYR A 7 10.39 28.91 -5.84
C TYR A 7 9.78 29.25 -4.46
N ILE A 8 9.79 28.30 -3.52
CA ILE A 8 9.26 28.48 -2.16
C ILE A 8 10.29 29.20 -1.26
N PHE A 9 11.59 29.00 -1.47
CA PHE A 9 12.64 29.56 -0.60
C PHE A 9 13.02 31.04 -0.88
N THR A 10 12.49 31.68 -1.93
CA THR A 10 12.78 33.09 -2.26
C THR A 10 11.65 34.07 -1.94
N ALA A 11 10.48 33.61 -1.52
CA ALA A 11 9.33 34.47 -1.23
C ALA A 11 9.41 34.99 0.22
N GLY A 12 9.62 36.30 0.38
CA GLY A 12 9.51 36.99 1.67
C GLY A 12 8.08 36.96 2.23
N ASP A 13 7.94 37.37 3.49
CA ASP A 13 6.76 37.34 4.39
C ASP A 13 5.40 37.83 3.82
N SER A 14 5.31 38.24 2.55
CA SER A 14 4.10 38.78 1.92
C SER A 14 3.39 37.87 0.91
N ASP A 15 3.86 36.65 0.61
CA ASP A 15 3.35 35.85 -0.53
C ASP A 15 2.67 34.50 -0.17
N LEU A 16 2.19 34.34 1.06
CA LEU A 16 1.45 33.14 1.49
C LEU A 16 0.01 33.06 0.98
N SER A 17 -0.47 34.03 0.20
CA SER A 17 -1.84 34.05 -0.33
C SER A 17 -2.07 33.16 -1.56
N GLU A 18 -1.02 32.65 -2.22
CA GLU A 18 -1.15 31.97 -3.53
C GLU A 18 -0.41 30.63 -3.69
N VAL A 19 -0.24 29.84 -2.62
CA VAL A 19 0.15 28.43 -2.82
C VAL A 19 -1.06 27.63 -3.32
N ARG A 20 -1.32 27.70 -4.63
CA ARG A 20 -2.34 26.89 -5.33
C ARG A 20 -1.67 25.65 -5.94
N ILE A 21 -1.73 24.53 -5.21
CA ILE A 21 -1.33 23.22 -5.74
C ILE A 21 -2.60 22.49 -6.21
N GLY A 22 -2.81 22.44 -7.53
CA GLY A 22 -3.84 21.61 -8.19
C GLY A 22 -5.03 22.38 -8.79
N PHE A 23 -5.41 22.03 -10.03
CA PHE A 23 -6.52 22.62 -10.77
C PHE A 23 -7.88 22.40 -10.04
N GLY A 24 -8.33 23.40 -9.28
CA GLY A 24 -9.68 23.51 -8.70
C GLY A 24 -9.72 24.41 -7.43
N PRO A 25 -10.86 25.05 -7.08
CA PRO A 25 -10.97 25.97 -5.94
C PRO A 25 -11.18 25.30 -4.56
N SER A 26 -10.89 24.00 -4.38
CA SER A 26 -11.55 23.20 -3.31
C SER A 26 -10.98 23.33 -1.88
N PHE A 27 -9.68 23.53 -1.65
CA PHE A 27 -9.10 23.62 -0.28
C PHE A 27 -7.96 24.64 -0.19
N SER A 28 -7.95 25.44 0.88
CA SER A 28 -6.87 26.36 1.25
C SER A 28 -6.57 26.19 2.74
N ALA A 29 -5.37 25.72 3.08
CA ALA A 29 -5.01 25.41 4.47
C ALA A 29 -5.21 26.61 5.41
N ARG A 30 -4.80 27.82 5.01
CA ARG A 30 -4.95 29.04 5.83
C ARG A 30 -6.42 29.38 6.13
N ARG A 31 -7.31 29.18 5.15
CA ARG A 31 -8.74 29.50 5.24
C ARG A 31 -9.55 28.41 5.94
N ASP A 32 -9.24 27.16 5.61
CA ASP A 32 -10.10 26.00 5.88
C ASP A 32 -9.65 25.21 7.11
N VAL A 33 -8.39 25.34 7.55
CA VAL A 33 -7.94 24.76 8.83
C VAL A 33 -8.50 25.57 9.98
N ARG A 34 -9.16 24.89 10.92
CA ARG A 34 -9.66 25.46 12.17
C ARG A 34 -8.97 24.82 13.36
N PHE A 35 -8.74 25.61 14.39
CA PHE A 35 -8.14 25.18 15.63
C PHE A 35 -9.18 25.18 16.74
N HIS A 36 -9.27 24.07 17.47
CA HIS A 36 -10.24 23.86 18.53
C HIS A 36 -9.51 23.81 19.86
N LEU A 37 -9.55 24.89 20.64
CA LEU A 37 -8.95 24.93 21.97
C LEU A 37 -9.89 24.35 23.03
N TYR A 38 -9.37 23.37 23.77
CA TYR A 38 -9.96 22.80 24.97
C TYR A 38 -9.03 22.97 26.16
N THR A 39 -9.62 23.21 27.31
CA THR A 39 -8.95 23.36 28.60
C THR A 39 -9.78 22.67 29.68
N PRO A 40 -9.28 22.53 30.93
CA PRO A 40 -10.09 22.01 32.03
C PRO A 40 -11.41 22.79 32.27
N LEU A 41 -11.49 24.05 31.81
CA LEU A 41 -12.66 24.91 31.98
C LEU A 41 -13.67 24.81 30.82
N ASN A 42 -13.28 24.25 29.66
CA ASN A 42 -14.14 24.12 28.48
C ASN A 42 -13.92 22.78 27.75
N ARG A 43 -14.22 21.68 28.45
CA ARG A 43 -13.94 20.32 27.96
C ARG A 43 -14.88 19.87 26.82
N ALA A 44 -16.12 20.35 26.85
CA ALA A 44 -17.16 20.00 25.87
C ALA A 44 -17.15 20.94 24.66
N ASP A 45 -17.14 22.25 24.91
CA ASP A 45 -17.24 23.27 23.87
C ASP A 45 -15.90 23.96 23.62
N ALA A 46 -15.35 23.76 22.43
CA ALA A 46 -14.08 24.35 22.04
C ALA A 46 -14.20 25.87 21.83
N HIS A 47 -13.16 26.62 22.20
CA HIS A 47 -12.93 27.93 21.59
C HIS A 47 -12.33 27.71 20.20
N VAL A 48 -13.10 27.99 19.15
CA VAL A 48 -12.70 27.74 17.76
C VAL A 48 -12.10 29.01 17.15
N PHE A 49 -10.93 28.88 16.54
CA PHE A 49 -10.22 30.00 15.90
C PHE A 49 -9.50 29.54 14.62
N SER A 50 -8.95 30.48 13.86
CA SER A 50 -8.09 30.23 12.70
C SER A 50 -6.74 30.91 12.90
N ILE A 51 -5.81 30.64 12.00
CA ILE A 51 -4.48 31.24 12.07
C ILE A 51 -4.48 32.78 12.00
N ASP A 52 -5.52 33.38 11.40
CA ASP A 52 -5.70 34.83 11.34
C ASP A 52 -6.35 35.44 12.60
N THR A 53 -6.80 34.61 13.56
CA THR A 53 -7.54 35.04 14.76
C THR A 53 -6.98 34.44 16.06
N VAL A 54 -5.66 34.17 16.07
CA VAL A 54 -4.94 33.63 17.25
C VAL A 54 -5.03 34.58 18.45
N ASP A 55 -5.15 35.89 18.23
CA ASP A 55 -5.33 36.91 19.28
C ASP A 55 -6.60 36.67 20.13
N THR A 56 -7.62 36.01 19.57
CA THR A 56 -8.85 35.66 20.29
C THR A 56 -8.62 34.72 21.46
N LEU A 57 -7.48 33.99 21.48
CA LEU A 57 -7.09 33.13 22.60
C LEU A 57 -6.98 33.90 23.92
N MET A 58 -6.59 35.18 23.89
CA MET A 58 -6.50 36.04 25.08
C MET A 58 -7.85 36.31 25.74
N ARG A 59 -8.96 36.07 25.02
CA ARG A 59 -10.34 36.21 25.51
C ARG A 59 -11.01 34.85 25.76
N SER A 60 -10.26 33.77 25.61
CA SER A 60 -10.71 32.39 25.82
C SER A 60 -10.27 31.86 27.19
N PHE A 61 -10.46 30.56 27.44
CA PHE A 61 -9.96 29.88 28.64
C PHE A 61 -8.48 29.45 28.55
N TYR A 62 -7.75 29.90 27.52
CA TYR A 62 -6.31 29.65 27.39
C TYR A 62 -5.53 30.13 28.63
N ASN A 63 -4.58 29.33 29.09
CA ASN A 63 -3.71 29.67 30.23
C ASN A 63 -2.24 29.45 29.87
N SER A 64 -1.44 30.51 29.78
CA SER A 64 -0.03 30.43 29.40
C SER A 64 0.86 29.66 30.39
N CYS A 65 0.41 29.40 31.62
CA CYS A 65 1.12 28.53 32.55
C CYS A 65 0.95 27.04 32.20
N HIS A 66 -0.10 26.67 31.44
CA HIS A 66 -0.36 25.29 31.07
C HIS A 66 0.41 24.88 29.79
N PRO A 67 0.99 23.67 29.73
CA PRO A 67 1.62 23.16 28.52
C PRO A 67 0.63 23.06 27.33
N VAL A 68 1.14 23.13 26.11
CA VAL A 68 0.33 23.06 24.87
C VAL A 68 0.45 21.69 24.22
N ARG A 69 -0.67 21.06 23.88
CA ARG A 69 -0.71 19.78 23.15
C ARG A 69 -1.53 19.98 21.88
N ILE A 70 -0.89 19.86 20.71
CA ILE A 70 -1.54 20.01 19.41
C ILE A 70 -1.83 18.62 18.84
N ILE A 71 -3.10 18.32 18.57
CA ILE A 71 -3.54 17.01 18.08
C ILE A 71 -4.01 17.15 16.63
N ILE A 72 -3.46 16.32 15.74
CA ILE A 72 -3.71 16.38 14.30
C ILE A 72 -4.27 15.04 13.83
N HIS A 73 -5.49 15.05 13.29
CA HIS A 73 -6.14 13.85 12.79
C HIS A 73 -5.68 13.46 11.37
N GLY A 74 -6.04 12.26 10.94
CA GLY A 74 -5.74 11.72 9.62
C GLY A 74 -6.82 11.94 8.57
N TRP A 75 -6.72 11.16 7.50
CA TRP A 75 -7.68 11.11 6.39
C TRP A 75 -9.08 10.68 6.86
N TYR A 76 -10.14 11.28 6.27
CA TYR A 76 -11.54 11.07 6.65
C TYR A 76 -11.86 11.30 8.15
N ASN A 77 -11.03 12.06 8.86
CA ASN A 77 -11.30 12.50 10.23
C ASN A 77 -11.53 14.02 10.27
N ASN A 78 -11.98 14.51 11.41
CA ASN A 78 -12.22 15.92 11.71
C ASN A 78 -12.07 16.16 13.24
N ALA A 79 -12.43 17.35 13.73
CA ALA A 79 -12.36 17.68 15.16
C ALA A 79 -13.16 16.76 16.10
N THR A 80 -14.19 16.05 15.62
CA THR A 80 -15.04 15.17 16.46
C THR A 80 -14.57 13.72 16.48
N SER A 81 -13.55 13.38 15.70
CA SER A 81 -12.96 12.04 15.65
C SER A 81 -12.36 11.60 16.98
N LEU A 82 -12.23 10.28 17.17
CA LEU A 82 -11.56 9.69 18.35
C LEU A 82 -10.13 10.21 18.52
N VAL A 83 -9.41 10.47 17.43
CA VAL A 83 -8.06 11.03 17.47
C VAL A 83 -8.06 12.35 18.23
N VAL A 84 -8.91 13.30 17.86
CA VAL A 84 -8.95 14.61 18.52
C VAL A 84 -9.61 14.52 19.87
N GLN A 85 -10.83 13.97 19.95
CA GLN A 85 -11.62 13.99 21.19
C GLN A 85 -11.05 13.05 22.26
N GLY A 86 -10.66 11.84 21.88
CA GLY A 86 -10.13 10.84 22.81
C GLY A 86 -8.80 11.26 23.41
N ILE A 87 -7.85 11.72 22.58
CA ILE A 87 -6.55 12.20 23.07
C ILE A 87 -6.73 13.48 23.89
N LYS A 88 -7.64 14.39 23.49
CA LYS A 88 -7.99 15.58 24.27
C LYS A 88 -8.49 15.21 25.66
N ASP A 89 -9.46 14.30 25.75
CA ASP A 89 -10.01 13.89 27.04
C ASP A 89 -8.97 13.17 27.90
N ALA A 90 -8.09 12.38 27.29
CA ALA A 90 -6.97 11.74 27.98
C ALA A 90 -6.02 12.78 28.62
N TYR A 91 -5.57 13.79 27.86
CA TYR A 91 -4.74 14.87 28.41
C TYR A 91 -5.44 15.65 29.51
N LEU A 92 -6.70 16.06 29.31
CA LEU A 92 -7.45 16.84 30.30
C LEU A 92 -7.84 16.03 31.55
N ASN A 93 -7.82 14.70 31.48
CA ASN A 93 -7.91 13.81 32.64
C ASN A 93 -6.57 13.66 33.35
N ALA A 94 -5.46 13.65 32.62
CA ALA A 94 -4.12 13.49 33.16
C ALA A 94 -3.59 14.77 33.86
N GLY A 95 -4.07 15.95 33.47
CA GLY A 95 -3.66 17.21 34.08
C GLY A 95 -4.20 18.48 33.40
N SER A 96 -3.59 19.61 33.74
CA SER A 96 -3.98 20.92 33.21
C SER A 96 -3.17 21.27 31.96
N TYR A 97 -3.82 21.23 30.80
CA TYR A 97 -3.23 21.51 29.49
C TYR A 97 -4.07 22.51 28.69
N ASN A 98 -3.43 23.20 27.75
CA ASN A 98 -4.10 23.78 26.59
C ASN A 98 -4.05 22.75 25.46
N VAL A 99 -5.17 22.07 25.18
CA VAL A 99 -5.24 21.08 24.11
C VAL A 99 -5.85 21.72 22.88
N ILE A 100 -5.14 21.70 21.74
CA ILE A 100 -5.57 22.29 20.49
C ILE A 100 -5.75 21.18 19.46
N GLY A 101 -6.99 20.91 19.05
CA GLY A 101 -7.28 20.04 17.90
C GLY A 101 -7.13 20.81 16.60
N VAL A 102 -6.39 20.26 15.64
CA VAL A 102 -6.26 20.79 14.27
C VAL A 102 -7.31 20.13 13.40
N ASP A 103 -8.37 20.87 13.08
CA ASP A 103 -9.40 20.43 12.15
C ASP A 103 -9.04 20.87 10.74
N TRP A 104 -8.59 19.91 9.94
CA TRP A 104 -8.38 20.08 8.50
C TRP A 104 -9.36 19.21 7.71
N GLY A 105 -10.52 18.87 8.31
CA GLY A 105 -11.53 17.96 7.78
C GLY A 105 -12.00 18.25 6.35
N VAL A 106 -11.97 19.53 5.93
CA VAL A 106 -12.25 19.91 4.53
C VAL A 106 -11.24 19.28 3.57
N GLY A 107 -9.95 19.40 3.87
CA GLY A 107 -8.88 18.78 3.07
C GLY A 107 -8.75 17.29 3.32
N ALA A 108 -9.00 16.83 4.55
CA ALA A 108 -8.94 15.41 4.92
C ALA A 108 -10.11 14.60 4.33
N GLY A 109 -11.22 15.23 3.96
CA GLY A 109 -12.38 14.61 3.32
C GLY A 109 -12.25 14.43 1.80
N GLU A 110 -11.18 14.97 1.20
CA GLU A 110 -10.86 14.78 -0.22
C GLU A 110 -10.30 13.38 -0.47
N SER A 111 -10.09 13.03 -1.75
CA SER A 111 -9.43 11.75 -2.09
C SER A 111 -8.06 11.65 -1.43
N TYR A 112 -7.65 10.44 -1.04
CA TYR A 112 -6.43 10.22 -0.25
C TYR A 112 -5.19 10.93 -0.85
N PHE A 113 -4.97 10.84 -2.18
CA PHE A 113 -3.85 11.51 -2.84
C PHE A 113 -3.88 13.04 -2.78
N ARG A 114 -5.08 13.65 -2.80
CA ARG A 114 -5.20 15.10 -2.59
C ARG A 114 -4.95 15.45 -1.13
N ALA A 115 -5.57 14.71 -0.22
CA ALA A 115 -5.38 14.88 1.22
C ALA A 115 -3.91 14.72 1.63
N SER A 116 -3.17 13.76 1.05
CA SER A 116 -1.76 13.54 1.30
C SER A 116 -0.89 14.70 0.81
N GLN A 117 -1.21 15.30 -0.34
CA GLN A 117 -0.53 16.50 -0.84
C GLN A 117 -0.79 17.74 0.03
N TYR A 118 -1.96 17.84 0.67
CA TYR A 118 -2.27 18.94 1.57
C TYR A 118 -1.49 18.90 2.89
N THR A 119 -0.85 17.78 3.24
CA THR A 119 -0.13 17.64 4.51
C THR A 119 0.98 18.69 4.70
N ILE A 120 1.68 19.06 3.63
CA ILE A 120 2.69 20.12 3.64
C ILE A 120 2.05 21.48 3.98
N ALA A 121 0.98 21.84 3.26
CA ALA A 121 0.31 23.13 3.45
C ALA A 121 -0.33 23.25 4.84
N VAL A 122 -0.94 22.17 5.36
CA VAL A 122 -1.47 22.16 6.73
C VAL A 122 -0.34 22.21 7.75
N GLY A 123 0.78 21.51 7.51
CA GLY A 123 1.97 21.56 8.37
C GLY A 123 2.53 22.98 8.51
N LEU A 124 2.59 23.75 7.41
CA LEU A 124 2.99 25.15 7.42
C LEU A 124 2.05 26.03 8.28
N VAL A 125 0.73 25.81 8.20
CA VAL A 125 -0.25 26.54 9.02
C VAL A 125 -0.12 26.20 10.50
N VAL A 126 0.16 24.93 10.83
CA VAL A 126 0.44 24.50 12.20
C VAL A 126 1.76 25.12 12.72
N ALA A 127 2.80 25.18 11.88
CA ALA A 127 4.06 25.84 12.24
C ALA A 127 3.87 27.35 12.48
N ASP A 128 3.02 28.01 11.70
CA ASP A 128 2.69 29.43 11.92
C ASP A 128 1.96 29.64 13.25
N LEU A 129 1.03 28.74 13.62
CA LEU A 129 0.38 28.79 14.94
C LEU A 129 1.42 28.71 16.06
N VAL A 130 2.35 27.76 15.98
CA VAL A 130 3.43 27.61 16.97
C VAL A 130 4.26 28.89 17.06
N LYS A 131 4.68 29.46 15.92
CA LYS A 131 5.43 30.73 15.88
C LYS A 131 4.67 31.87 16.55
N GLN A 132 3.37 32.00 16.29
CA GLN A 132 2.54 33.04 16.88
C GLN A 132 2.38 32.86 18.40
N LEU A 133 2.16 31.64 18.88
CA LEU A 133 2.06 31.35 20.32
C LEU A 133 3.37 31.69 21.06
N VAL A 134 4.52 31.35 20.48
CA VAL A 134 5.84 31.63 21.08
C VAL A 134 6.16 33.12 21.04
N ARG A 135 5.96 33.78 19.89
CA ARG A 135 6.21 35.23 19.75
C ARG A 135 5.34 36.08 20.68
N SER A 136 4.11 35.64 20.96
CA SER A 136 3.19 36.30 21.90
C SER A 136 3.40 35.90 23.36
N ASN A 137 4.46 35.13 23.68
CA ASN A 137 4.75 34.64 25.02
C ASN A 137 3.58 33.84 25.65
N MET A 138 2.81 33.16 24.80
CA MET A 138 1.68 32.32 25.19
C MET A 138 2.13 30.87 25.44
N ALA A 139 3.17 30.41 24.74
CA ALA A 139 3.76 29.09 24.90
C ALA A 139 5.30 29.14 24.81
N GLU A 140 5.96 28.19 25.48
CA GLU A 140 7.38 27.92 25.35
C GLU A 140 7.57 26.66 24.48
N MET A 141 8.60 26.65 23.63
CA MET A 141 8.86 25.51 22.72
C MET A 141 9.05 24.19 23.46
N GLU A 142 9.69 24.21 24.63
CA GLU A 142 9.92 23.03 25.48
C GLU A 142 8.64 22.44 26.06
N ARG A 143 7.55 23.22 26.11
CA ARG A 143 6.27 22.80 26.69
C ARG A 143 5.21 22.48 25.63
N LEU A 144 5.60 22.45 24.34
CA LEU A 144 4.71 22.22 23.22
C LEU A 144 5.00 20.87 22.56
N HIS A 145 3.98 20.00 22.50
CA HIS A 145 4.08 18.72 21.79
C HIS A 145 3.04 18.64 20.68
N LEU A 146 3.39 17.97 19.59
CA LEU A 146 2.46 17.57 18.54
C LEU A 146 2.19 16.08 18.61
N VAL A 147 0.94 15.69 18.35
CA VAL A 147 0.51 14.31 18.22
C VAL A 147 -0.25 14.19 16.91
N GLY A 148 0.25 13.41 15.96
CA GLY A 148 -0.34 13.26 14.64
C GLY A 148 -0.67 11.81 14.32
N HIS A 149 -1.89 11.52 13.87
CA HIS A 149 -2.29 10.18 13.43
C HIS A 149 -2.37 10.09 11.90
N SER A 150 -1.89 9.00 11.31
CA SER A 150 -1.99 8.76 9.85
C SER A 150 -1.37 9.92 9.05
N LEU A 151 -2.09 10.55 8.12
CA LEU A 151 -1.65 11.78 7.43
C LEU A 151 -1.30 12.92 8.40
N GLY A 152 -1.92 12.97 9.57
CA GLY A 152 -1.63 13.92 10.64
C GLY A 152 -0.22 13.79 11.22
N ALA A 153 0.38 12.59 11.19
CA ALA A 153 1.77 12.40 11.60
C ALA A 153 2.74 13.15 10.68
N HIS A 154 2.48 13.11 9.36
CA HIS A 154 3.26 13.87 8.38
C HIS A 154 2.99 15.36 8.45
N ILE A 155 1.77 15.80 8.80
CA ILE A 155 1.50 17.22 9.08
C ILE A 155 2.34 17.70 10.28
N ALA A 156 2.45 16.89 11.34
CA ALA A 156 3.30 17.20 12.49
C ALA A 156 4.79 17.28 12.10
N GLY A 157 5.27 16.32 11.28
CA GLY A 157 6.63 16.33 10.74
C GLY A 157 6.93 17.58 9.90
N ASN A 158 6.07 17.88 8.92
CA ASN A 158 6.17 19.08 8.08
C ASN A 158 6.16 20.38 8.90
N ALA A 159 5.37 20.43 9.99
CA ALA A 159 5.40 21.57 10.91
C ALA A 159 6.75 21.68 11.63
N GLY A 160 7.30 20.57 12.10
CA GLY A 160 8.61 20.52 12.75
C GLY A 160 9.78 20.86 11.83
N TYR A 161 9.77 20.32 10.60
CA TYR A 161 10.69 20.69 9.54
C TYR A 161 10.71 22.22 9.31
N SER A 162 9.52 22.84 9.28
CA SER A 162 9.35 24.30 9.12
C SER A 162 9.78 25.13 10.33
N LEU A 163 10.05 24.48 11.46
CA LEU A 163 10.48 25.07 12.73
C LEU A 163 11.93 24.72 13.08
N LYS A 164 12.73 24.17 12.15
CA LYS A 164 14.13 23.74 12.42
C LYS A 164 15.03 24.79 13.11
N THR A 165 14.77 26.09 12.94
CA THR A 165 15.52 27.17 13.62
C THR A 165 15.13 27.38 15.08
N GLN A 166 13.97 26.88 15.49
CA GLN A 166 13.44 26.86 16.86
C GLN A 166 12.81 25.49 17.06
N GLN A 167 13.63 24.45 17.21
CA GLN A 167 13.18 23.06 17.12
C GLN A 167 12.09 22.74 18.16
N LEU A 168 11.07 22.00 17.73
CA LEU A 168 10.01 21.49 18.62
C LEU A 168 10.59 20.52 19.64
N HIS A 169 9.96 20.43 20.81
CA HIS A 169 10.41 19.47 21.82
C HIS A 169 10.03 18.03 21.46
N VAL A 170 8.75 17.78 21.15
CA VAL A 170 8.25 16.42 20.96
C VAL A 170 7.24 16.33 19.82
N ILE A 171 7.39 15.31 18.97
CA ILE A 171 6.37 14.81 18.05
C ILE A 171 6.07 13.35 18.36
N TYR A 172 4.79 13.01 18.53
CA TYR A 172 4.29 11.64 18.54
C TYR A 172 3.61 11.34 17.20
N GLY A 173 4.12 10.36 16.45
CA GLY A 173 3.54 9.84 15.20
C GLY A 173 2.75 8.57 15.46
N LEU A 174 1.43 8.64 15.34
CA LEU A 174 0.53 7.50 15.58
C LEU A 174 0.20 6.83 14.24
N ASP A 175 0.81 5.68 13.99
CA ASP A 175 0.75 4.90 12.75
C ASP A 175 0.79 5.78 11.49
N PRO A 176 1.92 6.49 11.23
CA PRO A 176 2.05 7.40 10.08
C PRO A 176 1.67 6.71 8.78
N ALA A 177 1.06 7.41 7.82
CA ALA A 177 0.54 6.77 6.62
C ALA A 177 1.65 6.36 5.63
N SER A 178 1.52 5.21 4.97
CA SER A 178 2.55 4.74 4.01
C SER A 178 2.42 5.36 2.62
N ILE A 179 1.19 5.45 2.10
CA ILE A 179 0.94 5.79 0.70
C ILE A 179 1.27 7.27 0.46
N ASN A 180 2.08 7.53 -0.57
CA ASN A 180 2.55 8.86 -1.00
C ASN A 180 3.59 9.52 -0.08
N PHE A 181 4.27 8.74 0.77
CA PHE A 181 5.41 9.19 1.55
C PHE A 181 6.58 8.25 1.27
N PHE A 182 7.69 8.76 0.71
CA PHE A 182 8.80 7.94 0.22
C PHE A 182 10.00 8.02 1.16
N GLN A 183 10.78 6.93 1.26
CA GLN A 183 11.88 6.84 2.22
C GLN A 183 13.01 7.82 1.90
N ASP A 184 13.25 8.09 0.62
CA ASP A 184 14.25 9.03 0.09
C ASP A 184 13.80 10.50 0.10
N GLU A 185 12.57 10.78 0.55
CA GLU A 185 12.03 12.15 0.66
C GLU A 185 11.73 12.53 2.13
N PRO A 186 12.73 12.60 3.03
CA PRO A 186 12.49 12.88 4.46
C PRO A 186 11.81 14.23 4.71
N ASP A 187 12.03 15.23 3.85
CA ASP A 187 11.50 16.58 4.00
C ASP A 187 10.00 16.70 3.70
N SER A 188 9.36 15.66 3.15
CA SER A 188 7.92 15.62 2.83
C SER A 188 7.10 14.72 3.76
N ARG A 189 7.76 14.07 4.73
CA ARG A 189 7.17 13.11 5.66
C ARG A 189 7.66 13.36 7.09
N LEU A 190 7.27 12.49 8.02
CA LEU A 190 7.79 12.53 9.39
C LEU A 190 9.22 11.98 9.40
N SER A 191 10.10 12.63 10.13
CA SER A 191 11.52 12.30 10.25
C SER A 191 12.02 12.58 11.67
N PRO A 192 13.11 11.93 12.13
CA PRO A 192 13.71 12.24 13.43
C PRO A 192 14.15 13.71 13.53
N ASP A 193 14.51 14.35 12.42
CA ASP A 193 14.98 15.75 12.40
C ASP A 193 13.90 16.80 12.72
N ASP A 194 12.62 16.40 12.77
CA ASP A 194 11.50 17.33 12.88
C ASP A 194 11.29 17.86 14.32
N ALA A 195 11.83 17.21 15.33
CA ALA A 195 11.78 17.64 16.74
C ALA A 195 12.98 17.11 17.54
N LEU A 196 13.18 17.59 18.77
CA LEU A 196 14.21 17.08 19.68
C LEU A 196 13.95 15.63 20.10
N TYR A 197 12.68 15.21 20.07
CA TYR A 197 12.26 13.84 20.31
C TYR A 197 11.09 13.50 19.38
N VAL A 198 11.22 12.39 18.66
CA VAL A 198 10.18 11.89 17.74
C VAL A 198 9.94 10.43 18.11
N GLU A 199 8.73 10.14 18.55
CA GLU A 199 8.30 8.79 18.90
C GLU A 199 7.21 8.34 17.94
N VAL A 200 7.34 7.12 17.41
CA VAL A 200 6.41 6.60 16.41
C VAL A 200 5.81 5.28 16.90
N ILE A 201 4.49 5.17 16.85
CA ILE A 201 3.72 4.00 17.28
C ILE A 201 3.14 3.33 16.04
N HIS A 202 3.75 2.23 15.63
CA HIS A 202 3.39 1.45 14.44
C HIS A 202 2.39 0.35 14.81
N THR A 203 1.22 0.36 14.16
CA THR A 203 0.14 -0.63 14.40
C THR A 203 -0.41 -1.27 13.13
N ASN A 204 -0.06 -0.79 11.93
CA ASN A 204 -0.55 -1.38 10.68
C ASN A 204 0.44 -1.28 9.50
N THR A 205 1.70 -1.64 9.72
CA THR A 205 2.82 -1.49 8.76
C THR A 205 2.73 -2.34 7.50
N GLN A 206 1.78 -3.28 7.44
CA GLN A 206 1.60 -4.17 6.29
C GLN A 206 0.72 -3.56 5.19
N LEU A 207 -0.03 -2.49 5.50
CA LEU A 207 -1.02 -1.91 4.61
C LEU A 207 -1.03 -0.38 4.70
N SER A 208 -1.64 0.19 5.74
CA SER A 208 -1.88 1.64 5.83
C SER A 208 -0.75 2.40 6.52
N GLY A 209 -0.05 1.77 7.46
CA GLY A 209 1.02 2.37 8.25
C GLY A 209 2.38 2.29 7.55
N TYR A 210 3.22 3.29 7.76
CA TYR A 210 4.56 3.40 7.19
C TYR A 210 5.47 2.32 7.79
N PRO A 211 6.15 1.49 6.96
CA PRO A 211 6.79 0.29 7.50
C PRO A 211 8.13 0.50 8.17
N ALA A 212 8.95 1.47 7.73
CA ALA A 212 10.30 1.67 8.26
C ALA A 212 10.31 2.66 9.45
N PRO A 213 11.38 2.67 10.27
CA PRO A 213 11.53 3.62 11.36
C PRO A 213 11.49 5.08 10.87
N LEU A 214 10.75 5.92 11.58
CA LEU A 214 10.57 7.35 11.26
C LEU A 214 10.95 8.27 12.42
N GLY A 215 11.22 7.73 13.61
CA GLY A 215 11.49 8.51 14.81
C GLY A 215 12.89 8.30 15.38
N HIS A 216 13.14 8.99 16.49
CA HIS A 216 14.22 8.63 17.39
C HIS A 216 13.91 7.30 18.09
N VAL A 217 12.63 7.06 18.35
CA VAL A 217 12.12 5.85 19.00
C VAL A 217 10.92 5.35 18.21
N ASP A 218 10.97 4.10 17.79
CA ASP A 218 9.89 3.47 17.02
C ASP A 218 9.37 2.24 17.75
N PHE A 219 8.13 2.29 18.19
CA PHE A 219 7.42 1.19 18.84
C PHE A 219 6.55 0.45 17.83
N TYR A 220 6.87 -0.82 17.60
CA TYR A 220 6.11 -1.73 16.76
C TYR A 220 5.18 -2.57 17.62
N MET A 221 3.94 -2.13 17.71
CA MET A 221 2.91 -2.77 18.52
C MET A 221 2.55 -4.11 17.89
N ASN A 222 2.75 -5.20 18.61
CA ASN A 222 2.61 -6.57 18.11
C ASN A 222 3.39 -6.74 16.78
N TYR A 223 4.63 -6.25 16.77
CA TYR A 223 5.51 -6.18 15.60
C TYR A 223 4.98 -5.31 14.44
N GLY A 224 4.09 -4.35 14.74
CA GLY A 224 3.51 -3.41 13.77
C GLY A 224 2.55 -4.05 12.78
N ARG A 225 1.97 -5.21 13.11
CA ARG A 225 1.06 -5.98 12.23
C ARG A 225 -0.41 -5.80 12.65
N LYS A 226 -1.32 -6.61 12.10
CA LYS A 226 -2.72 -6.66 12.53
C LYS A 226 -2.81 -6.79 14.06
N GLN A 227 -3.53 -5.85 14.68
CA GLN A 227 -3.57 -5.75 16.13
C GLN A 227 -4.52 -6.79 16.74
N PRO A 228 -4.22 -7.32 17.94
CA PRO A 228 -5.15 -8.16 18.70
C PRO A 228 -6.54 -7.52 18.81
N GLY A 229 -7.58 -8.34 18.64
CA GLY A 229 -8.98 -7.90 18.65
C GLY A 229 -9.45 -7.14 17.39
N CYS A 230 -8.56 -6.78 16.46
CA CYS A 230 -8.96 -6.11 15.23
C CYS A 230 -9.36 -7.09 14.13
N LYS A 231 -10.53 -6.86 13.52
CA LYS A 231 -10.98 -7.63 12.35
C LYS A 231 -10.54 -7.01 11.02
N THR A 232 -10.41 -5.69 10.98
CA THR A 232 -10.09 -4.91 9.78
C THR A 232 -8.79 -4.13 9.92
N ASP A 233 -8.23 -3.69 8.79
CA ASP A 233 -7.01 -2.88 8.77
C ASP A 233 -7.24 -1.49 9.33
N VAL A 234 -8.42 -0.91 9.08
CA VAL A 234 -8.84 0.37 9.67
C VAL A 234 -8.84 0.29 11.20
N CYS A 235 -9.26 -0.84 11.78
CA CYS A 235 -9.15 -1.06 13.22
C CYS A 235 -7.69 -1.07 13.67
N SER A 236 -6.82 -1.82 12.98
CA SER A 236 -5.39 -1.89 13.33
C SER A 236 -4.71 -0.53 13.19
N HIS A 237 -5.06 0.24 12.16
CA HIS A 237 -4.57 1.59 11.90
C HIS A 237 -5.02 2.59 12.98
N GLY A 238 -6.28 2.49 13.43
CA GLY A 238 -6.82 3.32 14.52
C GLY A 238 -6.25 2.95 15.90
N ARG A 239 -5.74 1.74 16.09
CA ARG A 239 -5.30 1.24 17.40
C ARG A 239 -4.14 2.03 18.00
N SER A 240 -3.28 2.63 17.18
CA SER A 240 -2.21 3.53 17.67
C SER A 240 -2.75 4.69 18.49
N THR A 241 -3.93 5.21 18.13
CA THR A 241 -4.64 6.25 18.89
C THR A 241 -5.13 5.72 20.24
N GLU A 242 -5.71 4.53 20.28
CA GLU A 242 -6.22 3.94 21.53
C GLU A 242 -5.09 3.61 22.50
N TYR A 243 -3.97 3.05 22.02
CA TYR A 243 -2.80 2.80 22.84
C TYR A 243 -2.21 4.10 23.40
N PHE A 244 -2.13 5.14 22.58
CA PHE A 244 -1.66 6.45 23.05
C PHE A 244 -2.60 7.04 24.11
N ILE A 245 -3.92 6.96 23.92
CA ILE A 245 -4.92 7.39 24.92
C ILE A 245 -4.73 6.64 26.24
N GLU A 246 -4.59 5.32 26.20
CA GLU A 246 -4.41 4.50 27.40
C GLU A 246 -3.08 4.83 28.10
N SER A 247 -2.02 5.10 27.33
CA SER A 247 -0.69 5.44 27.86
C SER A 247 -0.67 6.75 28.67
N LEU A 248 -1.60 7.66 28.42
CA LEU A 248 -1.76 8.92 29.18
C LEU A 248 -2.50 8.71 30.51
N GLY A 249 -3.16 7.56 30.70
CA GLY A 249 -3.90 7.23 31.90
C GLY A 249 -3.00 6.94 33.10
N ASN A 250 -3.55 7.03 34.30
CA ASN A 250 -2.85 6.71 35.55
C ASN A 250 -2.91 5.20 35.87
N ALA A 251 -2.64 4.36 34.87
CA ALA A 251 -2.67 2.91 35.01
C ALA A 251 -1.38 2.39 35.65
N THR A 252 -1.49 1.34 36.46
CA THR A 252 -0.32 0.68 37.08
C THR A 252 0.51 -0.13 36.08
N LYS A 253 -0.08 -0.46 34.93
CA LYS A 253 0.55 -1.18 33.82
C LYS A 253 0.83 -0.21 32.68
N GLY A 254 1.94 -0.42 31.97
CA GLY A 254 2.37 0.42 30.85
C GLY A 254 2.76 -0.39 29.62
N PHE A 255 2.90 0.29 28.49
CA PHE A 255 3.32 -0.29 27.22
C PHE A 255 4.85 -0.41 27.15
N TRP A 256 5.41 -1.33 27.94
CA TRP A 256 6.85 -1.56 27.98
C TRP A 256 7.30 -2.35 26.73
N GLY A 257 8.11 -1.70 25.91
CA GLY A 257 8.74 -2.32 24.75
C GLY A 257 10.13 -2.86 25.05
N VAL A 258 10.49 -3.94 24.39
CA VAL A 258 11.86 -4.48 24.39
C VAL A 258 12.58 -4.00 23.14
N GLY A 259 13.85 -3.64 23.32
CA GLY A 259 14.69 -3.09 22.27
C GLY A 259 15.06 -4.13 21.24
N CYS A 260 15.22 -3.67 20.02
CA CYS A 260 15.66 -4.44 18.87
C CYS A 260 16.98 -3.87 18.39
N ASN A 261 17.87 -4.72 17.87
CA ASN A 261 19.11 -4.26 17.27
C ASN A 261 18.83 -3.42 16.02
N ASP A 262 17.83 -3.81 15.24
CA ASP A 262 17.39 -3.06 14.06
C ASP A 262 15.93 -3.36 13.71
N TYR A 263 15.46 -2.73 12.63
CA TYR A 263 14.13 -2.98 12.07
C TYR A 263 13.98 -4.40 11.47
N ASN A 264 15.07 -5.08 11.08
CA ASN A 264 14.99 -6.45 10.59
C ASN A 264 14.54 -7.40 11.69
N GLU A 265 14.93 -7.18 12.95
CA GLU A 265 14.44 -7.97 14.09
C GLU A 265 12.93 -7.79 14.32
N ILE A 266 12.35 -6.64 13.99
CA ILE A 266 10.89 -6.46 13.96
C ILE A 266 10.27 -7.32 12.85
N ARG A 267 10.85 -7.28 11.64
CA ARG A 267 10.37 -8.05 10.48
C ARG A 267 10.42 -9.56 10.73
N GLN A 268 11.52 -10.02 11.36
CA GLN A 268 11.81 -11.43 11.67
C GLN A 268 11.18 -11.90 12.99
N ARG A 269 10.67 -10.98 13.81
CA ARG A 269 10.15 -11.22 15.17
C ARG A 269 11.19 -11.81 16.13
N THR A 270 12.43 -11.36 15.99
CA THR A 270 13.58 -11.81 16.79
C THR A 270 14.04 -10.74 17.78
N CYS A 271 13.22 -9.72 18.01
CA CYS A 271 13.49 -8.67 18.98
C CYS A 271 13.22 -9.16 20.42
N TYR A 272 14.28 -9.36 21.21
CA TYR A 272 14.19 -9.83 22.60
C TYR A 272 15.23 -9.20 23.53
N ASN A 273 15.74 -7.99 23.24
CA ASN A 273 16.70 -7.33 24.13
C ASN A 273 16.01 -6.77 25.39
N ILE A 274 15.73 -7.66 26.36
CA ILE A 274 15.08 -7.29 27.63
C ILE A 274 15.92 -6.34 28.49
N LYS A 275 17.21 -6.13 28.17
CA LYS A 275 18.07 -5.18 28.87
C LYS A 275 17.88 -3.74 28.37
N GLN A 276 17.35 -3.59 27.16
CA GLN A 276 17.00 -2.31 26.59
C GLN A 276 15.47 -2.22 26.56
N GLN A 277 14.89 -1.49 27.51
CA GLN A 277 13.44 -1.32 27.60
C GLN A 277 13.09 0.15 27.49
N ALA A 278 11.99 0.44 26.82
CA ALA A 278 11.43 1.78 26.74
C ALA A 278 9.92 1.70 26.98
N LEU A 279 9.38 2.70 27.66
CA LEU A 279 7.94 2.84 27.85
C LEU A 279 7.37 3.63 26.67
N MET A 280 6.40 3.06 25.97
CA MET A 280 5.71 3.73 24.87
C MET A 280 4.65 4.71 25.38
N GLY A 281 4.57 5.86 24.71
CA GLY A 281 3.57 6.89 24.93
C GLY A 281 3.73 7.62 26.25
N GLY A 282 2.60 8.06 26.80
CA GLY A 282 2.54 8.88 27.99
C GLY A 282 2.88 10.35 27.75
N GLU A 283 2.91 11.10 28.84
CA GLU A 283 3.44 12.46 28.82
C GLU A 283 4.98 12.36 28.73
N TYR A 284 5.65 13.25 27.99
CA TYR A 284 7.11 13.30 27.90
C TYR A 284 7.73 13.47 29.28
N ARG A 285 7.98 12.33 29.91
CA ARG A 285 8.63 12.20 31.20
C ARG A 285 9.76 11.23 30.97
N GLN A 286 10.97 11.70 31.22
CA GLN A 286 12.20 10.93 31.42
C GLN A 286 13.22 10.98 30.27
N LYS A 287 14.33 11.64 30.60
CA LYS A 287 15.56 11.85 29.85
C LYS A 287 16.38 10.59 29.53
N ASN A 288 15.82 9.38 29.54
CA ASN A 288 16.59 8.14 29.47
C ASN A 288 16.06 7.11 28.45
N ILE A 289 15.32 7.50 27.41
CA ILE A 289 14.96 6.57 26.35
C ILE A 289 16.10 6.49 25.35
N THR A 290 16.69 5.30 25.21
CA THR A 290 17.71 5.05 24.18
C THR A 290 17.02 5.07 22.82
N ALA A 291 17.49 5.91 21.91
CA ALA A 291 17.01 5.89 20.52
C ALA A 291 17.12 4.47 19.95
N GLY A 292 16.14 4.05 19.18
CA GLY A 292 16.10 2.71 18.63
C GLY A 292 14.70 2.20 18.34
N VAL A 293 14.66 0.95 17.92
CA VAL A 293 13.43 0.24 17.56
C VAL A 293 13.03 -0.67 18.72
N TYR A 294 11.74 -0.71 19.03
CA TYR A 294 11.19 -1.49 20.12
C TYR A 294 9.96 -2.26 19.64
N THR A 295 9.73 -3.47 20.17
CA THR A 295 8.45 -4.18 20.02
C THR A 295 7.69 -4.17 21.34
N VAL A 296 6.36 -4.04 21.27
CA VAL A 296 5.47 -4.05 22.44
C VAL A 296 4.34 -5.03 22.18
N GLU A 297 4.09 -5.96 23.10
CA GLU A 297 2.93 -6.84 23.03
C GLU A 297 1.76 -6.29 23.83
N THR A 298 0.53 -6.50 23.33
CA THR A 298 -0.70 -5.98 23.94
C THR A 298 -1.82 -7.01 23.96
N LEU A 299 -2.81 -6.78 24.84
CA LEU A 299 -4.05 -7.56 24.85
C LEU A 299 -4.97 -7.19 23.68
N ALA A 300 -5.96 -8.04 23.43
CA ALA A 300 -7.01 -7.80 22.42
C ALA A 300 -8.05 -6.76 22.81
N GLU A 301 -8.21 -6.49 24.11
CA GLU A 301 -9.19 -5.57 24.68
C GLU A 301 -8.56 -4.68 25.76
N SER A 302 -9.14 -3.50 25.97
CA SER A 302 -8.66 -2.54 26.97
C SER A 302 -8.96 -3.03 28.41
N PRO A 303 -8.06 -2.84 29.39
CA PRO A 303 -6.74 -2.20 29.26
C PRO A 303 -5.76 -3.07 28.48
N TYR A 304 -5.21 -2.52 27.40
CA TYR A 304 -4.34 -3.21 26.45
C TYR A 304 -2.95 -3.46 27.02
N ALA A 305 -2.47 -2.58 27.92
CA ALA A 305 -1.15 -2.66 28.51
C ALA A 305 -1.01 -3.87 29.44
N MET A 306 0.02 -4.70 29.20
CA MET A 306 0.22 -5.96 29.91
C MET A 306 1.17 -5.86 31.11
N ALA A 307 2.20 -5.01 31.04
CA ALA A 307 3.39 -5.12 31.89
C ALA A 307 3.48 -4.06 33.00
N TYR A 308 4.00 -4.46 34.17
CA TYR A 308 4.43 -3.54 35.22
C TYR A 308 5.92 -3.20 35.04
N ALA A 309 6.35 -2.03 35.50
CA ALA A 309 7.76 -1.63 35.45
C ALA A 309 8.68 -2.73 36.04
N GLY A 310 9.57 -3.29 35.22
CA GLY A 310 10.57 -4.29 35.62
C GLY A 310 10.12 -5.76 35.70
N THR A 311 8.99 -6.16 35.09
CA THR A 311 8.42 -7.53 35.23
C THR A 311 8.31 -8.36 33.95
N LEU A 312 9.09 -8.07 32.90
CA LEU A 312 9.18 -8.95 31.73
C LEU A 312 9.99 -10.21 32.08
N SER A 313 9.39 -11.12 32.85
CA SER A 313 9.90 -12.47 33.12
C SER A 313 8.87 -13.50 32.66
N ASN A 314 9.28 -14.33 31.69
CA ASN A 314 8.72 -15.60 31.22
C ASN A 314 7.30 -15.93 31.70
N GLY A 315 6.33 -15.66 30.84
CA GLY A 315 5.01 -16.28 30.89
C GLY A 315 4.80 -17.06 29.60
N ASP A 316 4.95 -18.38 29.68
CA ASP A 316 4.45 -19.34 28.69
C ASP A 316 2.95 -19.10 28.48
N ASP A 317 2.56 -18.70 27.27
CA ASP A 317 1.24 -19.08 26.78
C ASP A 317 1.32 -19.46 25.31
N ALA A 318 0.79 -20.64 25.05
CA ALA A 318 0.99 -21.43 23.85
C ALA A 318 0.08 -20.92 22.74
N ASN A 319 0.69 -20.37 21.68
CA ASN A 319 0.22 -20.45 20.30
C ASN A 319 1.06 -19.52 19.43
N HIS A 320 2.14 -19.99 18.81
CA HIS A 320 2.58 -19.48 17.50
C HIS A 320 3.52 -20.51 16.85
N GLU A 321 3.08 -21.03 15.71
CA GLU A 321 3.71 -22.07 14.89
C GLU A 321 4.47 -21.38 13.73
N TRP A 322 5.76 -21.71 13.56
CA TRP A 322 6.65 -21.38 12.42
C TRP A 322 7.10 -19.90 12.21
N HIS A 323 8.41 -19.72 12.01
CA HIS A 323 9.05 -18.42 11.72
C HIS A 323 9.80 -18.43 10.39
N ILE A 324 9.89 -17.29 9.71
CA ILE A 324 10.63 -17.14 8.45
C ILE A 324 11.88 -16.28 8.71
N THR A 325 13.07 -16.79 8.43
CA THR A 325 14.36 -16.07 8.55
C THR A 325 15.18 -16.18 7.27
N ALA A 326 15.96 -15.15 6.92
CA ALA A 326 16.86 -15.23 5.77
C ALA A 326 18.14 -16.00 6.14
N ASP A 327 18.62 -16.87 5.24
CA ASP A 327 19.96 -17.41 5.30
C ASP A 327 21.00 -16.40 4.76
N GLU A 328 22.26 -16.76 4.88
CA GLU A 328 23.45 -15.95 4.57
C GLU A 328 23.48 -15.45 3.12
N ASN A 329 22.74 -16.10 2.23
CA ASN A 329 22.62 -15.76 0.81
C ASN A 329 21.31 -15.02 0.49
N GLY A 330 20.54 -14.62 1.51
CA GLY A 330 19.28 -13.91 1.36
C GLY A 330 18.06 -14.78 1.06
N ASN A 331 18.16 -16.12 1.16
CA ASN A 331 16.99 -16.99 0.97
C ASN A 331 16.20 -17.13 2.28
N MET A 332 14.90 -16.86 2.24
CA MET A 332 14.02 -17.02 3.40
C MET A 332 13.73 -18.52 3.68
N ARG A 333 14.05 -18.99 4.88
CA ARG A 333 13.90 -20.35 5.42
C ARG A 333 12.87 -20.36 6.55
N LEU A 334 12.10 -21.44 6.67
CA LEU A 334 11.17 -21.66 7.78
C LEU A 334 11.91 -22.36 8.94
N VAL A 335 11.87 -21.79 10.15
CA VAL A 335 12.54 -22.33 11.34
C VAL A 335 11.57 -22.33 12.52
N SER A 336 11.51 -23.45 13.25
CA SER A 336 10.74 -23.59 14.49
C SER A 336 11.71 -23.82 15.64
N TYR A 337 11.59 -23.05 16.72
CA TYR A 337 12.56 -23.06 17.82
C TYR A 337 12.17 -23.97 19.00
N THR A 338 11.09 -24.77 18.87
CA THR A 338 10.56 -25.59 19.97
C THR A 338 10.74 -27.10 19.82
N VAL A 339 11.22 -27.62 18.67
CA VAL A 339 11.36 -29.07 18.45
C VAL A 339 12.76 -29.43 17.93
N PRO A 340 13.66 -29.96 18.77
CA PRO A 340 14.88 -30.59 18.28
C PRO A 340 14.52 -31.96 17.71
N TYR A 341 14.29 -32.00 16.39
CA TYR A 341 14.40 -33.17 15.52
C TYR A 341 13.95 -34.53 16.10
N GLU A 342 12.64 -34.71 16.26
CA GLU A 342 12.00 -35.98 15.90
C GLU A 342 10.86 -35.67 14.92
N LEU A 343 11.02 -36.20 13.70
CA LEU A 343 10.12 -36.03 12.57
C LEU A 343 8.88 -36.90 12.77
N ASP A 344 7.86 -36.38 13.46
CA ASP A 344 6.52 -36.98 13.47
C ASP A 344 5.49 -36.01 12.84
N ASP A 345 5.53 -35.98 11.51
CA ASP A 345 4.41 -36.20 10.57
C ASP A 345 3.04 -35.48 10.70
N VAL A 346 2.96 -34.20 11.14
CA VAL A 346 1.77 -33.37 10.81
C VAL A 346 2.13 -31.91 10.48
N ARG A 347 2.05 -31.58 9.18
CA ARG A 347 2.14 -30.21 8.59
C ARG A 347 0.72 -29.66 8.31
N PRO A 348 0.38 -28.40 8.64
CA PRO A 348 -0.83 -27.78 8.09
C PRO A 348 -0.47 -26.70 7.05
N LYS A 349 -0.47 -26.91 5.72
CA LYS A 349 -0.80 -28.07 4.88
C LYS A 349 0.45 -28.51 4.12
N ASN A 350 0.73 -29.79 4.22
CA ASN A 350 1.37 -30.48 3.12
C ASN A 350 0.48 -30.44 1.88
N ASP A 351 1.10 -30.26 0.72
CA ASP A 351 0.55 -30.53 -0.60
C ASP A 351 -0.11 -29.36 -1.36
N PHE A 352 0.56 -28.22 -1.59
CA PHE A 352 0.42 -27.61 -2.93
C PHE A 352 1.48 -28.24 -3.82
N VAL A 353 1.07 -29.20 -4.62
CA VAL A 353 1.89 -29.86 -5.63
C VAL A 353 1.53 -29.19 -6.95
N PRO A 354 2.41 -28.35 -7.55
CA PRO A 354 2.06 -27.57 -8.73
C PRO A 354 1.47 -28.42 -9.86
N GLU A 355 2.00 -29.63 -10.07
CA GLU A 355 1.53 -30.56 -11.09
C GLU A 355 0.15 -31.18 -10.83
N ARG A 356 -0.27 -31.25 -9.56
CA ARG A 356 -1.57 -31.81 -9.15
C ARG A 356 -2.62 -30.72 -8.97
N ASP A 357 -2.21 -29.61 -8.38
CA ASP A 357 -3.10 -28.57 -7.84
C ASP A 357 -3.23 -27.35 -8.77
N THR A 358 -2.40 -27.29 -9.81
CA THR A 358 -2.63 -26.41 -10.96
C THR A 358 -3.40 -27.20 -12.03
N ARG A 359 -4.65 -26.81 -12.27
CA ARG A 359 -5.52 -27.44 -13.25
C ARG A 359 -5.46 -26.69 -14.58
N PHE A 360 -5.28 -27.42 -15.66
CA PHE A 360 -5.31 -26.87 -17.02
C PHE A 360 -6.65 -27.17 -17.67
N LEU A 361 -7.52 -26.16 -17.70
CA LEU A 361 -8.88 -26.29 -18.20
C LEU A 361 -8.92 -25.87 -19.67
N LEU A 362 -9.07 -26.83 -20.58
CA LEU A 362 -9.14 -26.59 -22.01
C LEU A 362 -10.57 -26.33 -22.46
N TYR A 363 -10.78 -25.16 -23.06
CA TYR A 363 -11.98 -24.80 -23.78
C TYR A 363 -11.67 -24.65 -25.26
N THR A 364 -12.61 -25.11 -26.10
CA THR A 364 -12.60 -24.93 -27.56
C THR A 364 -14.00 -24.56 -28.01
N ALA A 365 -14.17 -24.21 -29.29
CA ALA A 365 -15.51 -24.01 -29.87
C ALA A 365 -16.43 -25.24 -29.74
N SER A 366 -15.89 -26.45 -29.57
CA SER A 366 -16.68 -27.67 -29.39
C SER A 366 -17.14 -27.88 -27.93
N ASN A 367 -16.48 -27.25 -26.97
CA ASN A 367 -16.77 -27.33 -25.53
C ASN A 367 -16.61 -25.95 -24.87
N PRO A 368 -17.37 -24.92 -25.30
CA PRO A 368 -17.09 -23.54 -24.92
C PRO A 368 -17.44 -23.25 -23.46
N GLU A 369 -18.26 -24.07 -22.79
CA GLU A 369 -18.72 -23.85 -21.42
C GLU A 369 -18.12 -24.82 -20.39
N VAL A 370 -17.96 -26.10 -20.76
CA VAL A 370 -17.46 -27.15 -19.87
C VAL A 370 -16.04 -27.56 -20.33
N PRO A 371 -15.01 -27.35 -19.49
CA PRO A 371 -13.65 -27.62 -19.92
C PRO A 371 -13.34 -29.10 -19.97
N HIS A 372 -12.44 -29.47 -20.87
CA HIS A 372 -11.70 -30.72 -20.77
C HIS A 372 -10.46 -30.49 -19.92
N VAL A 373 -10.17 -31.36 -18.95
CA VAL A 373 -9.02 -31.17 -18.04
C VAL A 373 -7.78 -31.81 -18.66
N LEU A 374 -6.77 -31.00 -18.95
CA LEU A 374 -5.43 -31.46 -19.35
C LEU A 374 -4.57 -31.69 -18.10
N ARG A 375 -3.69 -32.69 -18.16
CA ARG A 375 -2.79 -33.04 -17.05
C ARG A 375 -1.38 -33.28 -17.55
N ASN A 376 -0.40 -32.69 -16.87
CA ASN A 376 1.01 -32.96 -17.12
C ASN A 376 1.31 -34.44 -16.85
N GLY A 377 2.12 -35.04 -17.72
CA GLY A 377 2.48 -36.46 -17.61
C GLY A 377 1.39 -37.45 -18.02
N ASP A 378 0.19 -37.00 -18.40
CA ASP A 378 -0.91 -37.84 -18.87
C ASP A 378 -1.24 -37.53 -20.34
N LEU A 379 -0.56 -38.24 -21.25
CA LEU A 379 -0.80 -38.12 -22.70
C LEU A 379 -2.25 -38.47 -23.08
N GLY A 380 -2.91 -39.35 -22.34
CA GLY A 380 -4.31 -39.70 -22.56
C GLY A 380 -5.23 -38.51 -22.38
N SER A 381 -4.96 -37.65 -21.39
CA SER A 381 -5.71 -36.41 -21.16
C SER A 381 -5.67 -35.47 -22.36
N ILE A 382 -4.55 -35.41 -23.10
CA ILE A 382 -4.40 -34.58 -24.30
C ILE A 382 -5.01 -35.25 -25.52
N MET A 383 -4.69 -36.52 -25.78
CA MET A 383 -5.13 -37.24 -27.00
C MET A 383 -6.65 -37.44 -27.06
N SER A 384 -7.32 -37.46 -25.91
CA SER A 384 -8.79 -37.52 -25.82
C SER A 384 -9.46 -36.14 -25.80
N SER A 385 -8.68 -35.07 -25.72
CA SER A 385 -9.19 -33.70 -25.67
C SER A 385 -9.53 -33.16 -27.07
N PRO A 386 -10.35 -32.10 -27.18
CA PRO A 386 -10.60 -31.42 -28.45
C PRO A 386 -9.45 -30.48 -28.88
N PHE A 387 -8.26 -30.56 -28.28
CA PHE A 387 -7.12 -29.70 -28.62
C PHE A 387 -6.74 -29.84 -30.10
N ASN A 388 -6.55 -28.72 -30.80
CA ASN A 388 -6.16 -28.71 -32.21
C ASN A 388 -4.87 -27.89 -32.40
N PRO A 389 -3.73 -28.51 -32.73
CA PRO A 389 -2.46 -27.79 -32.84
C PRO A 389 -2.39 -26.78 -33.99
N ASN A 390 -3.33 -26.81 -34.92
CA ASN A 390 -3.42 -25.82 -36.00
C ASN A 390 -4.19 -24.55 -35.59
N LEU A 391 -4.72 -24.49 -34.35
CA LEU A 391 -5.40 -23.31 -33.83
C LEU A 391 -4.49 -22.54 -32.85
N PRO A 392 -4.56 -21.20 -32.82
CA PRO A 392 -3.79 -20.40 -31.86
C PRO A 392 -4.15 -20.78 -30.42
N THR A 393 -3.15 -20.77 -29.54
CA THR A 393 -3.32 -21.14 -28.13
C THR A 393 -3.27 -19.90 -27.25
N ARG A 394 -4.25 -19.76 -26.35
CA ARG A 394 -4.35 -18.66 -25.38
C ARG A 394 -4.33 -19.25 -23.97
N MET A 395 -3.28 -18.97 -23.22
CA MET A 395 -3.16 -19.40 -21.82
C MET A 395 -3.57 -18.26 -20.91
N ILE A 396 -4.63 -18.44 -20.13
CA ILE A 396 -5.23 -17.37 -19.29
C ILE A 396 -5.04 -17.72 -17.81
N ILE A 397 -4.55 -16.77 -17.01
CA ILE A 397 -4.12 -17.01 -15.63
C ILE A 397 -4.71 -15.98 -14.67
N HIS A 398 -5.41 -16.44 -13.64
CA HIS A 398 -5.98 -15.56 -12.62
C HIS A 398 -4.99 -15.21 -11.49
N GLY A 399 -5.35 -14.19 -10.71
CA GLY A 399 -4.62 -13.75 -9.52
C GLY A 399 -5.16 -14.30 -8.20
N TRP A 400 -4.84 -13.58 -7.12
CA TRP A 400 -5.28 -13.87 -5.75
C TRP A 400 -6.81 -13.89 -5.65
N PHE A 401 -7.35 -14.82 -4.86
CA PHE A 401 -8.77 -15.17 -4.78
C PHE A 401 -9.45 -15.61 -6.09
N GLY A 402 -8.70 -15.78 -7.17
CA GLY A 402 -9.25 -16.26 -8.44
C GLY A 402 -9.58 -17.75 -8.42
N THR A 403 -10.54 -18.14 -9.24
CA THR A 403 -11.02 -19.53 -9.43
C THR A 403 -11.41 -19.74 -10.89
N GLN A 404 -11.77 -20.97 -11.29
CA GLN A 404 -12.31 -21.24 -12.62
C GLN A 404 -13.48 -20.32 -13.05
N ASP A 405 -14.22 -19.75 -12.10
CA ASP A 405 -15.39 -18.90 -12.38
C ASP A 405 -15.04 -17.40 -12.43
N SER A 406 -13.76 -17.03 -12.26
CA SER A 406 -13.31 -15.65 -12.31
C SER A 406 -13.60 -14.99 -13.65
N GLU A 407 -13.88 -13.68 -13.62
CA GLU A 407 -14.26 -12.91 -14.80
C GLU A 407 -13.23 -12.98 -15.92
N ILE A 408 -11.94 -12.99 -15.60
CA ILE A 408 -10.87 -13.15 -16.61
C ILE A 408 -11.01 -14.45 -17.40
N ASN A 409 -11.46 -15.55 -16.80
CA ASN A 409 -11.74 -16.78 -17.56
C ASN A 409 -12.94 -16.55 -18.47
N ARG A 410 -14.09 -16.26 -17.84
CA ARG A 410 -15.40 -16.27 -18.49
C ARG A 410 -15.46 -15.26 -19.62
N LEU A 411 -15.04 -14.02 -19.36
CA LEU A 411 -15.15 -12.92 -20.31
C LEU A 411 -14.14 -13.04 -21.45
N THR A 412 -12.87 -13.34 -21.17
CA THR A 412 -11.86 -13.49 -22.22
C THR A 412 -12.18 -14.65 -23.14
N ARG A 413 -12.59 -15.81 -22.59
CA ARG A 413 -13.02 -16.96 -23.39
C ARG A 413 -14.21 -16.62 -24.29
N SER A 414 -15.23 -15.96 -23.76
CA SER A 414 -16.38 -15.52 -24.56
C SER A 414 -15.97 -14.56 -25.68
N ALA A 415 -15.06 -13.62 -25.41
CA ALA A 415 -14.57 -12.69 -26.42
C ALA A 415 -13.75 -13.39 -27.51
N LEU A 416 -12.87 -14.33 -27.14
CA LEU A 416 -12.08 -15.11 -28.08
C LEU A 416 -12.97 -15.98 -29.00
N PHE A 417 -13.95 -16.70 -28.44
CA PHE A 417 -14.85 -17.53 -29.26
C PHE A 417 -15.84 -16.73 -30.09
N PHE A 418 -16.10 -15.47 -29.74
CA PHE A 418 -16.80 -14.54 -30.61
C PHE A 418 -15.94 -14.16 -31.83
N GLY A 419 -14.62 -14.02 -31.65
CA GLY A 419 -13.67 -13.63 -32.69
C GLY A 419 -13.15 -14.77 -33.58
N GLY A 420 -13.13 -16.02 -33.09
CA GLY A 420 -12.59 -17.15 -33.84
C GLY A 420 -12.47 -18.45 -33.05
N ASN A 421 -11.78 -19.43 -33.64
CA ASN A 421 -11.54 -20.73 -33.02
C ASN A 421 -10.14 -20.77 -32.39
N TYR A 422 -10.09 -21.07 -31.09
CA TYR A 422 -8.87 -21.08 -30.28
C TYR A 422 -8.78 -22.33 -29.41
N ASN A 423 -7.56 -22.69 -29.02
CA ASN A 423 -7.34 -23.49 -27.80
C ASN A 423 -7.20 -22.52 -26.62
N VAL A 424 -8.23 -22.41 -25.78
CA VAL A 424 -8.15 -21.58 -24.57
C VAL A 424 -7.82 -22.48 -23.39
N ILE A 425 -6.63 -22.33 -22.83
CA ILE A 425 -6.17 -23.08 -21.65
C ILE A 425 -6.22 -22.14 -20.46
N TYR A 426 -7.20 -22.33 -19.58
CA TYR A 426 -7.27 -21.61 -18.32
C TYR A 426 -6.46 -22.32 -17.24
N VAL A 427 -5.57 -21.58 -16.59
CA VAL A 427 -4.72 -22.07 -15.49
C VAL A 427 -5.42 -21.77 -14.17
N ASP A 428 -6.14 -22.76 -13.65
CA ASP A 428 -6.82 -22.69 -12.36
C ASP A 428 -5.89 -23.22 -11.26
N TRP A 429 -5.38 -22.31 -10.44
CA TRP A 429 -4.54 -22.61 -9.27
C TRP A 429 -5.24 -22.21 -7.97
N SER A 430 -6.58 -22.27 -7.96
CA SER A 430 -7.44 -21.90 -6.81
C SER A 430 -7.06 -22.54 -5.48
N VAL A 431 -6.49 -23.74 -5.50
CA VAL A 431 -5.95 -24.42 -4.30
C VAL A 431 -4.90 -23.56 -3.60
N GLY A 432 -4.08 -22.83 -4.35
CA GLY A 432 -3.05 -21.92 -3.84
C GLY A 432 -3.46 -20.44 -3.80
N SER A 433 -4.41 -20.00 -4.62
CA SER A 433 -4.79 -18.57 -4.71
C SER A 433 -5.88 -18.14 -3.72
N LEU A 434 -6.67 -19.07 -3.15
CA LEU A 434 -7.78 -18.78 -2.22
C LEU A 434 -7.34 -18.62 -0.76
N ASP A 435 -6.04 -18.44 -0.50
CA ASP A 435 -5.53 -18.26 0.85
C ASP A 435 -5.78 -16.81 1.32
N GLU A 436 -6.42 -16.64 2.49
CA GLU A 436 -6.69 -15.31 3.05
C GLU A 436 -5.40 -14.51 3.35
N PHE A 437 -4.26 -15.20 3.48
CA PHE A 437 -2.95 -14.58 3.64
C PHE A 437 -2.23 -14.50 2.29
N TYR A 438 -2.35 -13.34 1.62
CA TYR A 438 -1.75 -13.06 0.30
C TYR A 438 -0.33 -13.61 0.07
N PRO A 439 0.64 -13.52 1.02
CA PRO A 439 1.97 -14.07 0.82
C PRO A 439 2.02 -15.58 0.53
N ASN A 440 1.07 -16.36 1.08
CA ASN A 440 0.98 -17.79 0.80
C ASN A 440 0.67 -18.08 -0.66
N SER A 441 -0.16 -17.24 -1.30
CA SER A 441 -0.43 -17.32 -2.73
C SER A 441 0.72 -16.74 -3.57
N ARG A 442 1.31 -15.61 -3.13
CA ARG A 442 2.42 -14.96 -3.85
C ARG A 442 3.63 -15.88 -4.02
N GLN A 443 4.01 -16.64 -3.00
CA GLN A 443 5.17 -17.55 -3.09
C GLN A 443 4.97 -18.69 -4.09
N LEU A 444 3.72 -19.00 -4.48
CA LEU A 444 3.42 -20.09 -5.42
C LEU A 444 3.55 -19.66 -6.88
N VAL A 445 3.70 -18.37 -7.18
CA VAL A 445 3.72 -17.82 -8.55
C VAL A 445 4.72 -18.55 -9.45
N TYR A 446 5.97 -18.72 -8.99
CA TYR A 446 7.01 -19.41 -9.76
C TYR A 446 6.69 -20.89 -10.00
N ALA A 447 6.11 -21.56 -9.01
CA ALA A 447 5.79 -22.98 -9.06
C ALA A 447 4.59 -23.27 -9.97
N VAL A 448 3.54 -22.43 -9.90
CA VAL A 448 2.40 -22.47 -10.85
C VAL A 448 2.91 -22.24 -12.27
N ALA A 449 3.82 -21.27 -12.47
CA ALA A 449 4.40 -20.99 -13.77
C ALA A 449 5.23 -22.15 -14.32
N ALA A 450 5.97 -22.87 -13.46
CA ALA A 450 6.68 -24.07 -13.86
C ALA A 450 5.73 -25.16 -14.39
N ALA A 451 4.63 -25.44 -13.67
CA ALA A 451 3.62 -26.40 -14.12
C ALA A 451 2.96 -25.96 -15.43
N ALA A 452 2.65 -24.66 -15.58
CA ALA A 452 2.07 -24.11 -16.80
C ALA A 452 3.04 -24.16 -17.99
N SER A 453 4.32 -23.88 -17.76
CA SER A 453 5.38 -24.05 -18.76
C SER A 453 5.53 -25.51 -19.18
N ASN A 454 5.51 -26.45 -18.21
CA ASN A 454 5.57 -27.88 -18.48
C ASN A 454 4.40 -28.34 -19.38
N MET A 455 3.20 -27.77 -19.20
CA MET A 455 2.07 -28.05 -20.09
C MET A 455 2.33 -27.60 -21.53
N LEU A 456 2.93 -26.43 -21.73
CA LEU A 456 3.33 -25.97 -23.07
C LEU A 456 4.38 -26.89 -23.70
N ASP A 457 5.37 -27.35 -22.93
CA ASP A 457 6.37 -28.31 -23.40
C ASP A 457 5.75 -29.66 -23.76
N TYR A 458 4.79 -30.12 -22.96
CA TYR A 458 4.08 -31.36 -23.19
C TYR A 458 3.25 -31.28 -24.48
N LEU A 459 2.50 -30.19 -24.68
CA LEU A 459 1.75 -29.94 -25.92
C LEU A 459 2.67 -29.82 -27.14
N ALA A 460 3.79 -29.11 -27.02
CA ALA A 460 4.76 -28.97 -28.11
C ALA A 460 5.37 -30.32 -28.50
N ARG A 461 5.70 -31.16 -27.51
CA ARG A 461 6.33 -32.46 -27.73
C ARG A 461 5.40 -33.49 -28.36
N TYR A 462 4.14 -33.55 -27.93
CA TYR A 462 3.27 -34.68 -28.27
C TYR A 462 2.20 -34.35 -29.32
N VAL A 463 1.74 -33.11 -29.40
CA VAL A 463 0.74 -32.67 -30.38
C VAL A 463 1.25 -31.57 -31.30
N GLN A 464 2.56 -31.29 -31.27
CA GLN A 464 3.23 -30.34 -32.17
C GLN A 464 2.70 -28.91 -32.06
N LEU A 465 2.34 -28.46 -30.85
CA LEU A 465 2.05 -27.05 -30.60
C LEU A 465 3.24 -26.18 -31.02
N ASN A 466 2.97 -25.19 -31.88
CA ASN A 466 3.91 -24.13 -32.17
C ASN A 466 3.91 -23.08 -31.05
N LYS A 467 5.00 -22.99 -30.29
CA LYS A 467 5.13 -22.03 -29.17
C LYS A 467 5.05 -20.56 -29.62
N ARG A 468 5.35 -20.27 -30.89
CA ARG A 468 5.20 -18.92 -31.47
C ARG A 468 3.74 -18.51 -31.73
N ASP A 469 2.79 -19.43 -31.61
CA ASP A 469 1.35 -19.15 -31.70
C ASP A 469 0.67 -19.08 -30.32
N VAL A 470 1.47 -19.10 -29.24
CA VAL A 470 1.01 -19.02 -27.84
C VAL A 470 1.04 -17.57 -27.36
N VAL A 471 -0.07 -17.14 -26.76
CA VAL A 471 -0.16 -15.89 -25.98
C VAL A 471 -0.53 -16.25 -24.55
N VAL A 472 0.20 -15.70 -23.58
CA VAL A 472 -0.07 -15.91 -22.16
C VAL A 472 -0.58 -14.60 -21.55
N VAL A 473 -1.74 -14.65 -20.91
CA VAL A 473 -2.40 -13.49 -20.31
C VAL A 473 -2.60 -13.75 -18.84
N GLY A 474 -2.18 -12.81 -18.00
CA GLY A 474 -2.29 -12.96 -16.56
C GLY A 474 -2.78 -11.69 -15.88
N HIS A 475 -3.63 -11.81 -14.87
CA HIS A 475 -4.08 -10.69 -14.04
C HIS A 475 -3.50 -10.75 -12.63
N SER A 476 -3.06 -9.61 -12.09
CA SER A 476 -2.55 -9.52 -10.71
C SER A 476 -1.38 -10.50 -10.47
N LEU A 477 -1.43 -11.38 -9.47
CA LEU A 477 -0.44 -12.48 -9.31
C LEU A 477 -0.28 -13.33 -10.58
N GLY A 478 -1.37 -13.54 -11.33
CA GLY A 478 -1.37 -14.27 -12.59
C GLY A 478 -0.52 -13.61 -13.67
N ALA A 479 -0.34 -12.29 -13.66
CA ALA A 479 0.56 -11.60 -14.58
C ALA A 479 2.02 -12.00 -14.34
N HIS A 480 2.41 -12.16 -13.08
CA HIS A 480 3.73 -12.68 -12.73
C HIS A 480 3.86 -14.16 -13.06
N VAL A 481 2.81 -14.96 -12.88
CA VAL A 481 2.82 -16.35 -13.38
C VAL A 481 3.07 -16.37 -14.89
N ALA A 482 2.39 -15.52 -15.65
CA ALA A 482 2.57 -15.40 -17.10
C ALA A 482 4.01 -15.05 -17.49
N GLY A 483 4.60 -14.03 -16.83
CA GLY A 483 6.02 -13.69 -17.00
C GLY A 483 6.97 -14.86 -16.70
N ASN A 484 6.72 -15.60 -15.62
CA ASN A 484 7.56 -16.77 -15.29
C ASN A 484 7.35 -17.95 -16.24
N VAL A 485 6.17 -18.13 -16.84
CA VAL A 485 5.99 -19.10 -17.93
C VAL A 485 6.92 -18.76 -19.09
N GLY A 486 7.03 -17.47 -19.44
CA GLY A 486 8.01 -16.95 -20.38
C GLY A 486 9.46 -17.27 -20.01
N LYS A 487 9.86 -16.99 -18.76
CA LYS A 487 11.21 -17.30 -18.24
C LYS A 487 11.55 -18.79 -18.34
N TRP A 488 10.62 -19.67 -17.94
CA TRP A 488 10.80 -21.11 -18.05
C TRP A 488 10.93 -21.59 -19.50
N GLN A 489 10.31 -20.86 -20.43
CA GLN A 489 10.44 -21.07 -21.87
C GLN A 489 11.67 -20.37 -22.47
N SER A 490 12.56 -19.78 -21.66
CA SER A 490 13.70 -18.97 -22.11
C SER A 490 13.30 -17.83 -23.06
N GLY A 491 12.14 -17.22 -22.81
CA GLY A 491 11.58 -16.15 -23.65
C GLY A 491 11.00 -16.64 -24.99
N ALA A 492 10.92 -17.95 -25.24
CA ALA A 492 10.49 -18.50 -26.52
C ALA A 492 8.97 -18.50 -26.76
N ILE A 493 8.24 -17.57 -26.13
CA ILE A 493 6.81 -17.35 -26.30
C ILE A 493 6.61 -16.03 -27.06
N ARG A 494 5.59 -15.99 -27.92
CA ARG A 494 5.33 -14.83 -28.77
C ARG A 494 4.88 -13.60 -28.03
N THR A 495 3.92 -13.72 -27.12
CA THR A 495 3.38 -12.56 -26.41
C THR A 495 2.96 -12.90 -25.00
N ILE A 496 3.28 -12.01 -24.07
CA ILE A 496 2.72 -11.99 -22.72
C ILE A 496 1.94 -10.69 -22.54
N ILE A 497 0.73 -10.78 -21.99
CA ILE A 497 -0.08 -9.61 -21.62
C ILE A 497 -0.29 -9.64 -20.10
N GLY A 498 0.30 -8.68 -19.40
CA GLY A 498 0.16 -8.46 -17.98
C GLY A 498 -0.97 -7.48 -17.67
N LEU A 499 -2.06 -7.97 -17.10
CA LEU A 499 -3.21 -7.17 -16.70
C LEU A 499 -3.03 -6.71 -15.25
N ASP A 500 -2.66 -5.45 -15.08
CA ASP A 500 -2.36 -4.79 -13.80
C ASP A 500 -1.54 -5.69 -12.84
N PRO A 501 -0.27 -5.99 -13.17
CA PRO A 501 0.56 -6.91 -12.38
C PRO A 501 0.67 -6.47 -10.92
N ALA A 502 0.60 -7.41 -9.98
CA ALA A 502 0.51 -7.08 -8.56
C ALA A 502 1.80 -6.46 -7.98
N LEU A 503 1.71 -5.31 -7.33
CA LEU A 503 2.85 -4.64 -6.70
C LEU A 503 3.34 -5.32 -5.39
N PRO A 504 2.46 -5.73 -4.45
CA PRO A 504 2.90 -6.23 -3.15
C PRO A 504 3.80 -7.46 -3.28
N PHE A 505 5.00 -7.36 -2.69
CA PHE A 505 6.07 -8.38 -2.73
C PHE A 505 6.71 -8.65 -4.11
N PHE A 506 6.56 -7.74 -5.07
CA PHE A 506 7.25 -7.79 -6.36
C PHE A 506 8.08 -6.52 -6.66
N ALA A 507 7.91 -5.45 -5.87
CA ALA A 507 8.62 -4.18 -6.02
C ALA A 507 10.15 -4.33 -6.16
N GLY A 508 10.78 -3.40 -6.86
CA GLY A 508 12.19 -3.51 -7.24
C GLY A 508 12.39 -4.57 -8.32
N ASP A 509 13.50 -5.31 -8.25
CA ASP A 509 13.84 -6.33 -9.25
C ASP A 509 13.61 -7.77 -8.77
N ALA A 510 12.45 -8.05 -8.17
CA ALA A 510 12.10 -9.41 -7.75
C ALA A 510 12.27 -10.41 -8.92
N PRO A 511 12.97 -11.54 -8.72
CA PRO A 511 13.36 -12.43 -9.83
C PRO A 511 12.14 -13.10 -10.49
N ASP A 512 11.06 -13.25 -9.73
CA ASP A 512 9.80 -13.85 -10.13
C ASP A 512 8.74 -12.82 -10.55
N ARG A 513 9.10 -11.55 -10.77
CA ARG A 513 8.20 -10.56 -11.39
C ARG A 513 8.21 -10.68 -12.92
N ILE A 514 7.18 -10.19 -13.58
CA ILE A 514 7.12 -10.09 -15.05
C ILE A 514 8.10 -9.02 -15.55
N LYS A 515 8.75 -9.27 -16.68
CA LYS A 515 9.72 -8.36 -17.32
C LYS A 515 9.54 -8.36 -18.84
N ALA A 516 9.91 -7.26 -19.48
CA ALA A 516 9.99 -7.14 -20.95
C ALA A 516 10.70 -8.33 -21.63
N SER A 517 11.78 -8.85 -21.02
CA SER A 517 12.56 -9.98 -21.55
C SER A 517 11.87 -11.35 -21.49
N ASP A 518 10.65 -11.45 -20.93
CA ASP A 518 10.00 -12.74 -20.70
C ASP A 518 9.34 -13.34 -21.96
N ALA A 519 9.22 -12.58 -23.06
CA ALA A 519 8.68 -13.03 -24.36
C ALA A 519 9.29 -12.22 -25.51
N ASP A 520 8.90 -12.51 -26.76
CA ASP A 520 9.23 -11.63 -27.90
C ASP A 520 8.57 -10.24 -27.76
N TYR A 521 7.44 -10.17 -27.04
CA TYR A 521 6.70 -8.94 -26.75
C TYR A 521 5.91 -9.08 -25.46
N VAL A 522 6.09 -8.14 -24.54
CA VAL A 522 5.39 -8.08 -23.26
C VAL A 522 4.62 -6.76 -23.16
N GLU A 523 3.29 -6.87 -23.16
CA GLU A 523 2.40 -5.73 -22.99
C GLU A 523 1.86 -5.68 -21.55
N ILE A 524 1.88 -4.51 -20.92
CA ILE A 524 1.31 -4.31 -19.59
C ILE A 524 0.18 -3.30 -19.65
N ILE A 525 -0.95 -3.63 -19.02
CA ILE A 525 -2.10 -2.73 -18.88
C ILE A 525 -2.19 -2.31 -17.42
N HIS A 526 -1.72 -1.10 -17.12
CA HIS A 526 -1.76 -0.52 -15.78
C HIS A 526 -3.11 0.16 -15.55
N THR A 527 -3.83 -0.24 -14.51
CA THR A 527 -5.13 0.35 -14.17
C THR A 527 -5.24 0.76 -12.72
N ASN A 528 -4.43 0.19 -11.82
CA ASN A 528 -4.36 0.55 -10.41
C ASN A 528 -2.91 0.63 -9.88
N GLY A 529 -2.04 1.27 -10.67
CA GLY A 529 -0.64 1.46 -10.36
C GLY A 529 -0.40 2.24 -9.06
N GLY A 530 0.44 1.68 -8.19
CA GLY A 530 0.83 2.28 -6.92
C GLY A 530 -0.11 1.98 -5.74
N VAL A 531 -1.13 1.15 -5.95
CA VAL A 531 -2.00 0.61 -4.88
C VAL A 531 -1.93 -0.91 -4.89
N LEU A 532 -2.67 -1.59 -5.77
CA LEU A 532 -2.58 -3.04 -5.95
C LEU A 532 -1.68 -3.42 -7.13
N GLY A 533 -1.66 -2.61 -8.19
CA GLY A 533 -0.89 -2.83 -9.40
C GLY A 533 0.47 -2.11 -9.40
N PHE A 534 1.39 -2.58 -10.24
CA PHE A 534 2.62 -1.85 -10.55
C PHE A 534 2.31 -0.51 -11.22
N MET A 535 3.10 0.51 -10.89
CA MET A 535 3.07 1.79 -11.60
C MET A 535 4.25 1.94 -12.56
N GLU A 536 5.41 1.37 -12.23
CA GLU A 536 6.60 1.47 -13.07
C GLU A 536 6.40 0.70 -14.38
N PRO A 537 6.99 1.16 -15.50
CA PRO A 537 6.96 0.43 -16.76
C PRO A 537 7.81 -0.83 -16.63
N ILE A 538 7.20 -1.99 -16.92
CA ILE A 538 7.82 -3.32 -16.75
C ILE A 538 7.66 -4.22 -17.98
N GLY A 539 7.06 -3.72 -19.06
CA GLY A 539 6.95 -4.40 -20.36
C GLY A 539 7.77 -3.76 -21.47
N ASP A 540 7.60 -4.28 -22.68
CA ASP A 540 8.03 -3.64 -23.92
C ASP A 540 7.09 -2.48 -24.28
N ALA A 541 5.79 -2.66 -24.00
CA ALA A 541 4.79 -1.62 -24.08
C ALA A 541 3.94 -1.56 -22.82
N ASP A 542 3.91 -0.40 -22.17
CA ASP A 542 3.14 -0.18 -20.94
C ASP A 542 2.02 0.82 -21.24
N PHE A 543 0.78 0.35 -21.19
CA PHE A 543 -0.41 1.15 -21.39
C PHE A 543 -1.00 1.61 -20.05
N TYR A 544 -1.29 2.91 -19.96
CA TYR A 544 -1.83 3.59 -18.78
C TYR A 544 -3.20 4.21 -19.08
N PRO A 545 -4.27 3.40 -19.24
CA PRO A 545 -5.64 3.89 -19.27
C PRO A 545 -5.92 4.86 -18.12
N ASN A 546 -6.31 6.09 -18.45
CA ASN A 546 -6.61 7.14 -17.47
C ASN A 546 -5.45 7.36 -16.47
N MET A 547 -4.22 7.39 -16.99
CA MET A 547 -2.95 7.50 -16.22
C MET A 547 -2.65 6.26 -15.35
N GLY A 548 -3.38 5.17 -15.55
CA GLY A 548 -3.11 3.85 -14.99
C GLY A 548 -3.27 3.72 -13.48
N ARG A 549 -4.02 4.62 -12.84
CA ARG A 549 -4.23 4.62 -11.37
C ARG A 549 -5.68 4.46 -10.94
N ILE A 550 -6.55 5.31 -11.47
CA ILE A 550 -7.97 5.37 -11.11
C ILE A 550 -8.76 5.28 -12.40
N GLN A 551 -9.75 4.38 -12.42
CA GLN A 551 -10.53 4.13 -13.62
C GLN A 551 -11.93 4.78 -13.52
N PRO A 552 -12.39 5.47 -14.58
CA PRO A 552 -13.75 6.00 -14.64
C PRO A 552 -14.78 4.90 -14.37
N GLY A 553 -15.82 5.25 -13.62
CA GLY A 553 -16.89 4.30 -13.24
C GLY A 553 -16.62 3.47 -11.99
N CYS A 554 -15.45 3.60 -11.35
CA CYS A 554 -15.15 2.91 -10.08
C CYS A 554 -15.65 3.64 -8.81
N GLY A 555 -16.12 4.88 -8.92
CA GLY A 555 -16.63 5.64 -7.76
C GLY A 555 -15.55 5.82 -6.68
N VAL A 556 -15.90 5.48 -5.43
CA VAL A 556 -14.97 5.48 -4.29
C VAL A 556 -14.27 4.12 -4.21
N ASP A 557 -13.03 4.05 -4.70
CA ASP A 557 -12.25 2.82 -4.84
C ASP A 557 -10.93 2.88 -4.05
N VAL A 558 -11.03 3.01 -2.73
CA VAL A 558 -9.90 3.24 -1.83
C VAL A 558 -8.90 2.08 -1.84
N GLY A 559 -9.41 0.85 -1.86
CA GLY A 559 -8.59 -0.36 -1.92
C GLY A 559 -8.10 -0.69 -3.33
N GLY A 560 -8.50 0.08 -4.35
CA GLY A 560 -8.09 -0.10 -5.73
C GLY A 560 -8.68 -1.34 -6.43
N GLY A 561 -9.55 -2.12 -5.77
CA GLY A 561 -10.05 -3.38 -6.31
C GLY A 561 -10.84 -3.22 -7.61
N CYS A 562 -11.64 -2.16 -7.74
CA CYS A 562 -12.38 -1.91 -8.99
C CYS A 562 -11.44 -1.52 -10.13
N ALA A 563 -10.52 -0.58 -9.87
CA ALA A 563 -9.53 -0.14 -10.84
C ALA A 563 -8.62 -1.31 -11.24
N HIS A 564 -8.18 -2.13 -10.29
CA HIS A 564 -7.32 -3.29 -10.50
C HIS A 564 -7.98 -4.36 -11.38
N ALA A 565 -9.28 -4.63 -11.15
CA ALA A 565 -10.05 -5.54 -11.98
C ALA A 565 -10.33 -4.97 -13.39
N ARG A 566 -10.25 -3.64 -13.58
CA ARG A 566 -10.59 -2.99 -14.85
C ARG A 566 -9.67 -3.39 -15.99
N ALA A 567 -8.41 -3.74 -15.73
CA ALA A 567 -7.50 -4.25 -16.76
C ALA A 567 -8.09 -5.47 -17.48
N VAL A 568 -8.82 -6.34 -16.78
CA VAL A 568 -9.53 -7.48 -17.38
C VAL A 568 -10.62 -7.00 -18.34
N HIS A 569 -11.44 -6.03 -17.93
CA HIS A 569 -12.52 -5.52 -18.76
C HIS A 569 -12.01 -4.79 -20.01
N PHE A 570 -10.95 -4.00 -19.88
CA PHE A 570 -10.32 -3.33 -21.01
C PHE A 570 -9.70 -4.32 -21.99
N TYR A 571 -9.01 -5.35 -21.50
CA TYR A 571 -8.46 -6.40 -22.34
C TYR A 571 -9.56 -7.19 -23.09
N VAL A 572 -10.64 -7.55 -22.39
CA VAL A 572 -11.78 -8.25 -23.01
C VAL A 572 -12.40 -7.41 -24.11
N GLU A 573 -12.63 -6.13 -23.87
CA GLU A 573 -13.20 -5.25 -24.89
C GLU A 573 -12.22 -4.99 -26.04
N SER A 574 -10.91 -4.93 -25.78
CA SER A 574 -9.93 -4.73 -26.85
C SER A 574 -9.87 -5.92 -27.82
N ILE A 575 -10.14 -7.14 -27.37
CA ILE A 575 -10.34 -8.31 -28.27
C ILE A 575 -11.51 -8.09 -29.23
N LEU A 576 -12.60 -7.49 -28.75
CA LEU A 576 -13.82 -7.27 -29.53
C LEU A 576 -13.78 -6.01 -30.40
N SER A 577 -12.89 -5.07 -30.06
CA SER A 577 -12.90 -3.73 -30.64
C SER A 577 -12.04 -3.63 -31.89
N ARG A 578 -12.66 -3.25 -33.02
CA ARG A 578 -11.95 -3.02 -34.27
C ARG A 578 -11.26 -1.66 -34.37
N ASN A 579 -11.67 -0.66 -33.60
CA ASN A 579 -11.12 0.72 -33.64
C ASN A 579 -10.78 1.32 -32.26
N GLY A 580 -11.06 0.61 -31.16
CA GLY A 580 -10.89 1.13 -29.81
C GLY A 580 -9.50 0.94 -29.20
N PHE A 581 -9.28 1.59 -28.05
CA PHE A 581 -8.08 1.53 -27.22
C PHE A 581 -6.76 1.87 -27.93
N VAL A 582 -6.76 2.91 -28.76
CA VAL A 582 -5.52 3.46 -29.35
C VAL A 582 -4.83 4.37 -28.33
N GLY A 583 -3.72 3.91 -27.78
CA GLY A 583 -2.83 4.67 -26.90
C GLY A 583 -1.88 5.56 -27.68
N GLN A 584 -1.68 6.78 -27.18
CA GLN A 584 -0.69 7.72 -27.67
C GLN A 584 0.58 7.57 -26.84
N GLN A 585 1.73 7.40 -27.50
CA GLN A 585 3.00 7.26 -26.80
C GLN A 585 3.37 8.58 -26.14
N CYS A 586 3.69 8.52 -24.84
CA CYS A 586 4.21 9.64 -24.07
C CYS A 586 5.74 9.62 -24.10
N GLU A 587 6.37 10.79 -24.06
CA GLU A 587 7.84 10.92 -24.06
C GLU A 587 8.50 10.21 -22.87
N SER A 588 7.85 10.15 -21.71
CA SER A 588 8.42 9.53 -20.52
C SER A 588 7.38 9.01 -19.53
N PHE A 589 7.81 8.12 -18.64
CA PHE A 589 7.01 7.69 -17.49
C PHE A 589 6.65 8.84 -16.55
N GLN A 590 7.54 9.84 -16.43
CA GLN A 590 7.28 11.00 -15.60
C GLN A 590 6.05 11.78 -16.08
N ASN A 591 5.79 11.82 -17.39
CA ASN A 591 4.57 12.40 -17.94
C ASN A 591 3.30 11.70 -17.46
N ILE A 592 3.32 10.37 -17.32
CA ILE A 592 2.20 9.63 -16.74
C ILE A 592 2.02 10.02 -15.27
N ARG A 593 3.12 10.08 -14.50
CA ARG A 593 3.09 10.46 -13.07
C ARG A 593 2.54 11.87 -12.83
N ASP A 594 2.90 12.80 -13.70
CA ASP A 594 2.49 14.20 -13.62
C ASP A 594 1.09 14.44 -14.21
N GLY A 595 0.49 13.43 -14.84
CA GLY A 595 -0.80 13.54 -15.52
C GLY A 595 -0.74 14.36 -16.82
N THR A 596 0.45 14.47 -17.42
CA THR A 596 0.76 15.33 -18.57
C THR A 596 1.44 14.54 -19.68
N CYS A 597 0.68 13.73 -20.44
CA CYS A 597 1.24 12.98 -21.58
C CYS A 597 1.63 13.92 -22.73
N VAL A 598 2.92 14.21 -22.86
CA VAL A 598 3.49 14.86 -24.06
C VAL A 598 3.63 13.80 -25.14
N GLN A 599 2.85 13.92 -26.21
CA GLN A 599 2.73 12.90 -27.24
C GLN A 599 3.89 12.96 -28.24
N THR A 600 4.48 11.82 -28.57
CA THR A 600 5.56 11.71 -29.57
C THR A 600 5.02 11.66 -31.01
N GLY A 601 3.71 11.46 -31.18
CA GLY A 601 3.06 11.19 -32.46
C GLY A 601 3.01 9.71 -32.85
N VAL A 602 3.63 8.83 -32.06
CA VAL A 602 3.51 7.37 -32.20
C VAL A 602 2.26 6.91 -31.45
N SER A 603 1.51 5.98 -32.05
CA SER A 603 0.36 5.35 -31.40
C SER A 603 0.39 3.84 -31.54
N SER A 604 -0.19 3.15 -30.58
CA SER A 604 -0.32 1.70 -30.55
C SER A 604 -1.68 1.31 -29.99
N ARG A 605 -2.18 0.14 -30.37
CA ARG A 605 -3.41 -0.40 -29.77
C ARG A 605 -3.06 -1.12 -28.48
N MET A 606 -3.89 -0.98 -27.46
CA MET A 606 -3.76 -1.75 -26.23
C MET A 606 -4.49 -3.08 -26.38
N GLY A 607 -3.81 -4.20 -26.14
CA GLY A 607 -4.36 -5.55 -26.22
C GLY A 607 -4.76 -5.95 -27.63
N GLY A 608 -5.94 -6.56 -27.76
CA GLY A 608 -6.48 -7.04 -29.04
C GLY A 608 -6.13 -8.49 -29.36
N GLU A 609 -6.68 -8.96 -30.48
CA GLU A 609 -6.50 -10.31 -31.00
C GLU A 609 -6.54 -10.28 -32.54
N PRO A 610 -5.43 -10.63 -33.25
CA PRO A 610 -4.13 -11.01 -32.70
C PRO A 610 -3.45 -9.84 -31.96
N PRO A 611 -2.59 -10.13 -30.96
CA PRO A 611 -1.86 -9.09 -30.23
C PRO A 611 -0.76 -8.45 -31.09
N ASN A 612 -0.34 -7.25 -30.68
CA ASN A 612 0.54 -6.35 -31.44
C ASN A 612 2.02 -6.78 -31.53
N ALA A 613 2.35 -8.07 -31.56
CA ALA A 613 3.73 -8.52 -31.44
C ALA A 613 4.66 -8.13 -32.62
N GLU A 614 4.12 -7.90 -33.82
CA GLU A 614 4.92 -7.73 -35.04
C GLU A 614 5.00 -6.25 -35.44
N GLY A 615 6.11 -5.60 -35.08
CA GLY A 615 6.38 -4.20 -35.44
C GLY A 615 5.61 -3.17 -34.63
N ALA A 616 5.02 -3.55 -33.48
CA ALA A 616 4.44 -2.55 -32.59
C ALA A 616 5.52 -1.71 -31.92
N PRO A 617 5.25 -0.41 -31.73
CA PRO A 617 6.18 0.46 -31.05
C PRO A 617 6.25 0.10 -29.56
N GLU A 618 7.47 0.05 -29.05
CA GLU A 618 7.77 -0.05 -27.62
C GLU A 618 7.54 1.29 -26.92
N GLY A 619 7.35 1.26 -25.60
CA GLY A 619 7.31 2.46 -24.76
C GLY A 619 6.02 2.62 -23.98
N ILE A 620 5.73 3.86 -23.61
CA ILE A 620 4.71 4.19 -22.61
C ILE A 620 3.54 4.86 -23.30
N PHE A 621 2.35 4.28 -23.18
CA PHE A 621 1.17 4.72 -23.91
C PHE A 621 0.08 5.19 -22.96
N PHE A 622 -0.51 6.34 -23.26
CA PHE A 622 -1.67 6.86 -22.56
C PHE A 622 -2.91 6.81 -23.45
N LEU A 623 -4.03 6.45 -22.84
CA LEU A 623 -5.36 6.50 -23.45
C LEU A 623 -6.40 6.85 -22.39
N GLN A 624 -7.49 7.45 -22.83
CA GLN A 624 -8.68 7.65 -22.01
C GLN A 624 -9.67 6.51 -22.24
N THR A 625 -10.55 6.29 -21.27
CA THR A 625 -11.68 5.36 -21.42
C THR A 625 -12.96 5.98 -20.89
N ALA A 626 -14.10 5.45 -21.33
CA ALA A 626 -15.40 5.78 -20.74
C ALA A 626 -15.55 5.19 -19.33
N ASN A 627 -16.61 5.59 -18.63
CA ASN A 627 -16.94 5.13 -17.28
C ASN A 627 -17.79 3.83 -17.25
N GLY A 628 -18.12 3.28 -18.41
CA GLY A 628 -18.94 2.08 -18.56
C GLY A 628 -18.67 1.43 -19.92
N PHE A 629 -19.04 0.16 -20.06
CA PHE A 629 -18.90 -0.55 -21.34
C PHE A 629 -19.87 0.02 -22.38
N PRO A 630 -19.44 0.25 -23.64
CA PRO A 630 -18.06 0.13 -24.13
C PRO A 630 -17.15 1.23 -23.58
N PHE A 631 -15.99 0.81 -23.05
CA PHE A 631 -14.96 1.65 -22.45
C PHE A 631 -14.09 2.34 -23.48
N ALA A 632 -13.91 1.74 -24.67
CA ALA A 632 -13.13 2.36 -25.74
C ALA A 632 -13.77 3.69 -26.18
N VAL A 633 -12.95 4.75 -26.24
CA VAL A 633 -13.35 6.06 -26.75
C VAL A 633 -12.60 6.35 -28.05
N GLY A 634 -13.32 6.84 -29.07
CA GLY A 634 -12.80 7.05 -30.42
C GLY A 634 -13.55 6.23 -31.47
N CYS A 635 -13.70 6.79 -32.69
CA CYS A 635 -14.46 6.21 -33.80
C CYS A 635 -13.59 5.33 -34.72
#